data_AF-A0A7S3B4Z6-F1
#
_entry.id   AF-A0A7S3B4Z6-F1
#
_cell.length_a   1.000
_cell.length_b   1.000
_cell.length_c   1.000
_cell.angle_alpha   90.00
_cell.angle_beta   90.00
_cell.angle_gamma   90.00
#
_symmetry.space_group_name_H-M   'P 1'
#
loop_
_entity.id
_entity.type
_entity.pdbx_description
1 polymer ?
#
loop_
_entity_poly.entity_id
_entity_poly.type
_entity_poly.pdbx_seq_one_letter_code
_entity_poly.pdbx_strand_id
1 'polypeptide(L)'
;RVARAPDQCLRYAFDPAASPLWVSRERRAPSLVPPCPRCNAPRHFEFQVLPQAIHFMGVDSSQPEAPDWATIAVYTCSASCAPCKPFSSLNALEDPSDDEMAISLIGERMLLQSLESRPELNGTEVLLMEWLPDAARWSVEATNGGGKLRVRSANLKPRASSLHREGGYAEEYVWVQTQE
;
A
#
# COMPACT_ATOMS: atom_id res chain seq x y z
N ARG A 1 6.44 26.31 -19.72
CA ARG A 1 6.91 25.66 -18.46
C ARG A 1 8.23 24.96 -18.70
N VAL A 2 8.30 24.01 -19.65
CA VAL A 2 9.53 23.29 -20.05
C VAL A 2 10.69 24.23 -20.42
N ALA A 3 10.43 25.32 -21.16
CA ALA A 3 11.48 26.28 -21.53
C ALA A 3 12.17 27.01 -20.35
N ARG A 4 11.57 27.01 -19.15
CA ARG A 4 12.17 27.67 -17.96
C ARG A 4 13.07 26.74 -17.15
N ALA A 5 12.86 25.42 -17.26
CA ALA A 5 13.59 24.39 -16.55
C ALA A 5 13.47 23.08 -17.37
N PRO A 6 14.31 22.92 -18.42
CA PRO A 6 14.20 21.79 -19.36
C PRO A 6 14.47 20.44 -18.69
N ASP A 7 15.27 20.44 -17.62
CA ASP A 7 15.64 19.23 -16.87
C ASP A 7 14.60 18.88 -15.79
N GLN A 8 13.53 19.68 -15.65
CA GLN A 8 12.49 19.44 -14.66
C GLN A 8 11.65 18.22 -15.05
N CYS A 9 11.83 17.14 -14.32
CA CYS A 9 11.07 15.90 -14.51
C CYS A 9 9.95 15.68 -13.48
N LEU A 10 9.81 16.58 -12.51
CA LEU A 10 8.82 16.50 -11.44
C LEU A 10 7.96 17.76 -11.39
N ARG A 11 6.64 17.57 -11.19
CA ARG A 11 5.71 18.61 -10.77
C ARG A 11 5.29 18.33 -9.34
N TYR A 12 5.90 19.05 -8.39
CA TYR A 12 5.45 19.07 -7.00
C TYR A 12 4.22 19.98 -6.84
N ALA A 13 3.26 19.59 -6.01
CA ALA A 13 2.08 20.37 -5.69
C ALA A 13 1.76 20.28 -4.21
N PHE A 14 1.93 21.40 -3.50
CA PHE A 14 1.67 21.51 -2.07
C PHE A 14 0.20 21.86 -1.75
N ASP A 15 -0.58 22.28 -2.76
CA ASP A 15 -1.97 22.71 -2.56
C ASP A 15 -2.90 21.50 -2.37
N PRO A 16 -3.71 21.43 -1.30
CA PRO A 16 -4.69 20.35 -1.08
C PRO A 16 -5.71 20.17 -2.20
N ALA A 17 -6.00 21.23 -2.97
CA ALA A 17 -6.89 21.19 -4.13
C ALA A 17 -6.18 20.78 -5.43
N ALA A 18 -4.85 20.57 -5.38
CA ALA A 18 -4.10 20.14 -6.53
C ALA A 18 -4.54 18.73 -6.98
N SER A 19 -4.59 18.57 -8.30
CA SER A 19 -4.82 17.28 -8.95
C SER A 19 -3.72 16.99 -9.96
N PRO A 20 -3.50 15.70 -10.30
CA PRO A 20 -2.62 15.33 -11.39
C PRO A 20 -3.10 15.90 -12.72
N LEU A 21 -2.16 16.20 -13.61
CA LEU A 21 -2.46 16.59 -14.98
C LEU A 21 -2.45 15.35 -15.88
N TRP A 22 -3.63 14.86 -16.25
CA TRP A 22 -3.75 13.69 -17.12
C TRP A 22 -3.51 14.04 -18.58
N VAL A 23 -2.85 13.14 -19.30
CA VAL A 23 -2.48 13.34 -20.71
C VAL A 23 -3.69 13.16 -21.65
N SER A 24 -4.69 12.38 -21.24
CA SER A 24 -5.92 12.14 -22.02
C SER A 24 -7.10 12.95 -21.49
N ARG A 25 -7.96 13.39 -22.43
CA ARG A 25 -9.24 14.07 -22.13
C ARG A 25 -10.27 13.16 -21.49
N GLU A 26 -10.16 11.83 -21.67
CA GLU A 26 -11.03 10.85 -21.02
C GLU A 26 -10.77 10.74 -19.51
N ARG A 27 -9.79 11.48 -18.94
CA ARG A 27 -9.48 11.50 -17.50
C ARG A 27 -9.54 10.10 -16.88
N ARG A 28 -8.63 9.21 -17.30
CA ARG A 28 -8.36 7.93 -16.61
C ARG A 28 -7.70 8.18 -15.24
N ALA A 29 -8.21 9.11 -14.45
CA ALA A 29 -7.86 9.20 -13.04
C ALA A 29 -8.36 7.94 -12.35
N PRO A 30 -7.65 7.39 -11.36
CA PRO A 30 -8.22 6.37 -10.49
C PRO A 30 -9.55 6.90 -9.92
N SER A 31 -10.63 6.12 -10.08
CA SER A 31 -11.97 6.49 -9.61
C SER A 31 -12.03 6.66 -8.10
N LEU A 32 -11.11 6.01 -7.38
CA LEU A 32 -10.94 6.13 -5.94
C LEU A 32 -9.45 5.97 -5.57
N VAL A 33 -8.90 6.96 -4.86
CA VAL A 33 -7.59 6.82 -4.20
C VAL A 33 -7.85 6.22 -2.81
N PRO A 34 -7.28 5.05 -2.47
CA PRO A 34 -7.55 4.42 -1.19
C PRO A 34 -7.02 5.28 -0.03
N PRO A 35 -7.64 5.24 1.15
CA PRO A 35 -7.11 5.89 2.35
C PRO A 35 -5.79 5.25 2.79
N CYS A 36 -5.03 5.97 3.61
CA CYS A 36 -3.77 5.48 4.16
C CYS A 36 -4.02 4.19 4.95
N PRO A 37 -3.37 3.07 4.62
CA PRO A 37 -3.61 1.80 5.31
C PRO A 37 -3.16 1.83 6.78
N ARG A 38 -2.36 2.83 7.20
CA ARG A 38 -1.81 2.93 8.55
C ARG A 38 -2.67 3.71 9.54
N CYS A 39 -3.28 4.80 9.08
CA CYS A 39 -4.07 5.69 9.94
C CYS A 39 -5.46 5.99 9.39
N ASN A 40 -5.80 5.36 8.26
CA ASN A 40 -7.05 5.55 7.53
C ASN A 40 -7.31 7.00 7.03
N ALA A 41 -6.37 7.92 7.24
CA ALA A 41 -6.49 9.29 6.74
C ALA A 41 -6.53 9.30 5.19
N PRO A 42 -7.28 10.23 4.57
CA PRO A 42 -7.32 10.34 3.12
C PRO A 42 -5.92 10.63 2.58
N ARG A 43 -5.67 10.22 1.34
CA ARG A 43 -4.45 10.59 0.62
C ARG A 43 -4.71 11.85 -0.22
N HIS A 44 -3.70 12.70 -0.32
CA HIS A 44 -3.71 13.87 -1.20
C HIS A 44 -2.66 13.70 -2.30
N PHE A 45 -2.86 14.36 -3.43
CA PHE A 45 -1.86 14.39 -4.49
C PHE A 45 -0.66 15.23 -4.03
N GLU A 46 0.55 14.68 -4.14
CA GLU A 46 1.76 15.38 -3.70
C GLU A 46 2.63 15.78 -4.90
N PHE A 47 2.94 14.85 -5.79
CA PHE A 47 3.72 15.17 -6.98
C PHE A 47 3.46 14.21 -8.15
N GLN A 48 3.92 14.64 -9.33
CA GLN A 48 3.79 13.93 -10.58
C GLN A 48 5.15 13.80 -11.26
N VAL A 49 5.52 12.59 -11.66
CA VAL A 49 6.69 12.32 -12.51
C VAL A 49 6.27 12.46 -13.97
N LEU A 50 7.00 13.31 -14.68
CA LEU A 50 6.74 13.65 -16.07
C LEU A 50 7.53 12.69 -16.99
N PRO A 51 7.07 12.42 -18.23
CA PRO A 51 7.75 11.55 -19.19
C PRO A 51 9.19 11.95 -19.51
N GLN A 52 9.53 13.23 -19.31
CA GLN A 52 10.88 13.76 -19.51
C GLN A 52 11.92 12.97 -18.70
N ALA A 53 11.56 12.42 -17.54
CA ALA A 53 12.44 11.54 -16.77
C ALA A 53 12.98 10.36 -17.60
N ILE A 54 12.17 9.79 -18.50
CA ILE A 54 12.57 8.66 -19.35
C ILE A 54 13.77 8.99 -20.21
N HIS A 55 13.79 10.19 -20.79
CA HIS A 55 14.92 10.68 -21.58
C HIS A 55 16.22 10.73 -20.76
N PHE A 56 16.13 11.22 -19.52
CA PHE A 56 17.31 11.38 -18.66
C PHE A 56 17.77 10.08 -18.00
N MET A 57 16.98 9.00 -18.03
CA MET A 57 17.43 7.70 -17.53
C MET A 57 18.49 7.03 -18.42
N GLY A 58 18.64 7.47 -19.68
CA GLY A 58 19.64 6.92 -20.60
C GLY A 58 19.40 5.46 -21.00
N VAL A 59 18.16 5.00 -20.91
CA VAL A 59 17.76 3.64 -21.31
C VAL A 59 17.50 3.60 -22.82
N ASP A 60 17.90 2.52 -23.47
CA ASP A 60 17.60 2.27 -24.87
C ASP A 60 16.10 1.97 -25.04
N SER A 61 15.37 2.94 -25.62
CA SER A 61 13.92 2.84 -25.83
C SER A 61 13.50 1.78 -26.84
N SER A 62 14.44 1.16 -27.56
CA SER A 62 14.14 0.04 -28.46
C SER A 62 14.00 -1.30 -27.73
N GLN A 63 14.44 -1.37 -26.47
CA GLN A 63 14.32 -2.58 -25.65
C GLN A 63 12.87 -2.78 -25.17
N PRO A 64 12.32 -4.00 -25.20
CA PRO A 64 10.99 -4.30 -24.69
C PRO A 64 10.79 -3.95 -23.21
N GLU A 65 11.85 -3.99 -22.40
CA GLU A 65 11.84 -3.63 -20.99
C GLU A 65 12.03 -2.12 -20.73
N ALA A 66 12.16 -1.31 -21.78
CA ALA A 66 12.34 0.13 -21.64
C ALA A 66 11.11 0.73 -20.92
N PRO A 67 11.31 1.57 -19.89
CA PRO A 67 10.20 2.18 -19.19
C PRO A 67 9.45 3.15 -20.09
N ASP A 68 8.13 2.99 -20.19
CA ASP A 68 7.24 3.90 -20.90
C ASP A 68 6.07 4.32 -20.01
N TRP A 69 5.96 5.63 -19.76
CA TRP A 69 4.85 6.21 -19.02
C TRP A 69 4.52 7.61 -19.54
N ALA A 70 3.22 7.91 -19.60
CA ALA A 70 2.71 9.24 -19.91
C ALA A 70 2.70 10.15 -18.67
N THR A 71 2.46 9.57 -17.50
CA THR A 71 2.67 10.23 -16.22
C THR A 71 2.58 9.25 -15.06
N ILE A 72 3.34 9.51 -14.01
CA ILE A 72 3.17 8.85 -12.71
C ILE A 72 2.61 9.89 -11.73
N ALA A 73 1.49 9.59 -11.08
CA ALA A 73 0.92 10.43 -10.04
C ALA A 73 1.11 9.78 -8.67
N VAL A 74 1.64 10.56 -7.72
CA VAL A 74 1.95 10.08 -6.37
C VAL A 74 1.02 10.74 -5.36
N TYR A 75 0.43 9.89 -4.51
CA TYR A 75 -0.49 10.30 -3.45
C TYR A 75 0.04 9.88 -2.08
N THR A 76 0.03 10.81 -1.13
CA THR A 76 0.57 10.60 0.21
C THR A 76 -0.44 10.90 1.30
N CYS A 77 -0.20 10.32 2.48
CA CYS A 77 -1.08 10.42 3.62
C CYS A 77 -1.23 11.89 4.07
N SER A 78 -2.46 12.41 4.11
CA SER A 78 -2.73 13.77 4.61
C SER A 78 -2.26 14.00 6.05
N ALA A 79 -2.34 12.99 6.91
CA ALA A 79 -1.86 13.06 8.28
C ALA A 79 -0.32 12.98 8.42
N SER A 80 0.42 12.80 7.31
CA SER A 80 1.88 12.60 7.32
C SER A 80 2.34 11.56 8.35
N CYS A 81 1.55 10.48 8.53
CA CYS A 81 1.83 9.51 9.58
C CYS A 81 3.24 8.90 9.40
N ALA A 82 3.92 8.60 10.49
CA ALA A 82 5.22 7.92 10.45
C ALA A 82 5.04 6.46 9.99
N PRO A 83 6.10 5.81 9.47
CA PRO A 83 6.14 4.35 9.39
C PRO A 83 5.92 3.74 10.78
N CYS A 84 4.78 3.05 10.95
CA CYS A 84 4.67 2.08 12.04
C CYS A 84 5.76 1.02 11.80
N LYS A 85 6.41 0.58 12.89
CA LYS A 85 7.40 -0.49 12.83
C LYS A 85 6.76 -1.69 12.13
N PRO A 86 7.38 -2.26 11.07
CA PRO A 86 6.81 -3.42 10.42
C PRO A 86 6.76 -4.56 11.45
N PHE A 87 5.56 -5.12 11.66
CA PHE A 87 5.35 -6.27 12.54
C PHE A 87 6.04 -7.54 12.00
N SER A 88 6.58 -7.50 10.77
CA SER A 88 7.26 -8.58 10.06
C SER A 88 8.54 -9.12 10.70
N SER A 89 8.98 -8.58 11.84
CA SER A 89 10.12 -9.11 12.61
C SER A 89 9.70 -10.12 13.70
N LEU A 90 8.41 -10.30 13.94
CA LEU A 90 7.91 -11.19 15.00
C LEU A 90 7.58 -12.58 14.44
N ASN A 91 7.99 -13.61 15.19
CA ASN A 91 7.72 -15.01 14.82
C ASN A 91 6.26 -15.41 15.05
N ALA A 92 5.52 -14.67 15.89
CA ALA A 92 4.12 -14.89 16.21
C ALA A 92 3.44 -13.56 16.57
N LEU A 93 2.13 -13.46 16.30
CA LEU A 93 1.28 -12.36 16.75
C LEU A 93 0.89 -12.58 18.22
N GLU A 94 1.14 -11.58 19.06
CA GLU A 94 0.64 -11.53 20.44
C GLU A 94 -0.74 -10.87 20.49
N ASP A 95 -1.50 -11.13 21.56
CA ASP A 95 -2.78 -10.46 21.78
C ASP A 95 -2.54 -8.96 22.05
N PRO A 96 -3.33 -8.05 21.44
CA PRO A 96 -3.15 -6.62 21.66
C PRO A 96 -3.46 -6.24 23.11
N SER A 97 -2.61 -5.39 23.70
CA SER A 97 -2.77 -4.93 25.08
C SER A 97 -3.89 -3.89 25.26
N ASP A 98 -4.21 -3.16 24.20
CA ASP A 98 -5.18 -2.09 24.16
C ASP A 98 -5.77 -1.93 22.74
N ASP A 99 -6.81 -1.10 22.64
CA ASP A 99 -7.51 -0.85 21.38
C ASP A 99 -6.63 -0.13 20.34
N GLU A 100 -5.68 0.71 20.75
CA GLU A 100 -4.78 1.39 19.82
C GLU A 100 -3.84 0.38 19.14
N MET A 101 -3.28 -0.56 19.91
CA MET A 101 -2.47 -1.66 19.40
C MET A 101 -3.30 -2.55 18.49
N ALA A 102 -4.54 -2.87 18.85
CA ALA A 102 -5.43 -3.65 18.01
C ALA A 102 -5.71 -2.94 16.66
N ILE A 103 -6.04 -1.65 16.68
CA ILE A 103 -6.29 -0.85 15.49
C ILE A 103 -5.05 -0.78 14.59
N SER A 104 -3.85 -0.70 15.18
CA SER A 104 -2.59 -0.64 14.42
C SER A 104 -2.30 -1.89 13.59
N LEU A 105 -2.94 -3.02 13.91
CA LEU A 105 -2.75 -4.32 13.26
C LEU A 105 -3.82 -4.62 12.19
N ILE A 106 -4.93 -3.86 12.17
CA ILE A 106 -5.99 -4.04 11.17
C ILE A 106 -5.45 -3.75 9.77
N GLY A 107 -5.79 -4.62 8.81
CA GLY A 107 -5.33 -4.56 7.42
C GLY A 107 -4.03 -5.31 7.15
N GLU A 108 -3.32 -5.78 8.19
CA GLU A 108 -2.09 -6.54 8.02
C GLU A 108 -2.38 -7.93 7.42
N ARG A 109 -1.53 -8.39 6.49
CA ARG A 109 -1.65 -9.70 5.86
C ARG A 109 -0.92 -10.76 6.68
N MET A 110 -1.66 -11.79 7.06
CA MET A 110 -1.16 -12.90 7.87
C MET A 110 -1.43 -14.22 7.16
N LEU A 111 -0.66 -15.24 7.53
CA LEU A 111 -0.93 -16.63 7.14
C LEU A 111 -1.62 -17.36 8.30
N LEU A 112 -2.68 -18.09 7.99
CA LEU A 112 -3.29 -19.00 8.94
C LEU A 112 -2.36 -20.19 9.23
N GLN A 113 -2.22 -20.54 10.50
CA GLN A 113 -1.48 -21.71 10.93
C GLN A 113 -2.15 -22.41 12.12
N SER A 114 -1.82 -23.68 12.30
CA SER A 114 -2.21 -24.50 13.46
C SER A 114 -3.72 -24.46 13.78
N LEU A 115 -4.59 -24.31 12.77
CA LEU A 115 -6.03 -24.47 12.95
C LEU A 115 -6.38 -25.96 13.07
N GLU A 116 -6.74 -26.40 14.28
CA GLU A 116 -7.13 -27.79 14.55
C GLU A 116 -8.51 -28.12 13.97
N SER A 117 -9.44 -27.17 13.99
CA SER A 117 -10.83 -27.40 13.53
C SER A 117 -10.98 -27.37 12.02
N ARG A 118 -10.08 -26.66 11.32
CA ARG A 118 -10.10 -26.47 9.86
C ARG A 118 -8.67 -26.47 9.31
N PRO A 119 -7.98 -27.61 9.34
CA PRO A 119 -6.57 -27.70 8.97
C PRO A 119 -6.32 -27.38 7.48
N GLU A 120 -7.33 -27.52 6.62
CA GLU A 120 -7.31 -27.20 5.20
C GLU A 120 -7.10 -25.70 4.91
N LEU A 121 -7.40 -24.84 5.88
CA LEU A 121 -7.21 -23.39 5.77
C LEU A 121 -5.81 -22.93 6.17
N ASN A 122 -4.99 -23.80 6.76
CA ASN A 122 -3.61 -23.46 7.10
C ASN A 122 -2.81 -23.13 5.82
N GLY A 123 -2.04 -22.05 5.86
CA GLY A 123 -1.34 -21.49 4.71
C GLY A 123 -2.17 -20.48 3.89
N THR A 124 -3.45 -20.29 4.20
CA THR A 124 -4.28 -19.27 3.54
C THR A 124 -3.89 -17.87 4.00
N GLU A 125 -3.79 -16.93 3.05
CA GLU A 125 -3.63 -15.51 3.35
C GLU A 125 -4.93 -14.90 3.85
N VAL A 126 -4.83 -14.17 4.97
CA VAL A 126 -5.94 -13.46 5.58
C VAL A 126 -5.55 -12.02 5.90
N LEU A 127 -6.54 -11.13 5.92
CA LEU A 127 -6.42 -9.77 6.42
C LEU A 127 -7.00 -9.69 7.84
N LEU A 128 -6.29 -9.04 8.75
CA LEU A 128 -6.83 -8.70 10.06
C LEU A 128 -7.92 -7.64 9.91
N MET A 129 -9.11 -7.88 10.46
CA MET A 129 -10.24 -6.96 10.33
C MET A 129 -10.58 -6.27 11.64
N GLU A 130 -10.65 -7.03 12.73
CA GLU A 130 -11.08 -6.52 14.03
C GLU A 130 -10.60 -7.45 15.15
N TRP A 131 -10.18 -6.89 16.28
CA TRP A 131 -9.95 -7.64 17.50
C TRP A 131 -11.24 -7.71 18.33
N LEU A 132 -11.60 -8.91 18.76
CA LEU A 132 -12.76 -9.15 19.62
C LEU A 132 -12.26 -9.45 21.04
N PRO A 133 -12.16 -8.43 21.93
CA PRO A 133 -11.54 -8.58 23.25
C PRO A 133 -12.27 -9.60 24.12
N ASP A 134 -13.61 -9.64 24.06
CA ASP A 134 -14.42 -10.60 24.83
C ASP A 134 -14.10 -12.06 24.51
N ALA A 135 -13.67 -12.34 23.27
CA ALA A 135 -13.40 -13.68 22.79
C ALA A 135 -11.90 -14.00 22.72
N ALA A 136 -11.01 -13.02 22.96
CA ALA A 136 -9.58 -13.08 22.67
C ALA A 136 -9.30 -13.64 21.26
N ARG A 137 -10.01 -13.10 20.26
CA ARG A 137 -9.94 -13.59 18.87
C ARG A 137 -9.95 -12.45 17.87
N TRP A 138 -9.19 -12.65 16.80
CA TRP A 138 -9.24 -11.83 15.60
C TRP A 138 -10.38 -12.28 14.69
N SER A 139 -11.15 -11.31 14.22
CA SER A 139 -11.93 -11.41 12.99
C SER A 139 -10.98 -11.18 11.81
N VAL A 140 -10.89 -12.17 10.92
CA VAL A 140 -10.01 -12.14 9.75
C VAL A 140 -10.78 -12.47 8.49
N GLU A 141 -10.36 -11.94 7.35
CA GLU A 141 -11.01 -12.20 6.06
C GLU A 141 -10.02 -12.82 5.09
N ALA A 142 -10.40 -13.96 4.49
CA ALA A 142 -9.54 -14.66 3.56
C ALA A 142 -9.45 -13.91 2.22
N THR A 143 -8.23 -13.68 1.73
CA THR A 143 -8.00 -12.89 0.49
C THR A 143 -8.45 -13.63 -0.77
N ASN A 144 -8.63 -14.95 -0.70
CA ASN A 144 -9.10 -15.80 -1.79
C ASN A 144 -10.63 -15.90 -1.89
N GLY A 145 -11.39 -15.06 -1.16
CA GLY A 145 -12.86 -15.12 -1.14
C GLY A 145 -13.43 -16.18 -0.19
N GLY A 146 -12.61 -16.79 0.67
CA GLY A 146 -13.04 -17.76 1.69
C GLY A 146 -13.90 -17.19 2.84
N GLY A 147 -14.23 -15.89 2.80
CA GLY A 147 -15.08 -15.22 3.78
C GLY A 147 -14.38 -14.88 5.09
N LYS A 148 -15.18 -14.53 6.11
CA LYS A 148 -14.70 -14.14 7.45
C LYS A 148 -14.54 -15.33 8.39
N LEU A 149 -13.46 -15.31 9.17
CA LEU A 149 -13.12 -16.31 10.18
C LEU A 149 -12.79 -15.64 11.51
N ARG A 150 -12.94 -16.40 12.61
CA ARG A 150 -12.51 -15.99 13.95
C ARG A 150 -11.40 -16.89 14.46
N VAL A 151 -10.20 -16.35 14.65
CA VAL A 151 -8.99 -17.11 14.98
C VAL A 151 -8.23 -16.47 16.15
N ARG A 152 -7.36 -17.23 16.82
CA ARG A 152 -6.50 -16.67 17.89
C ARG A 152 -5.26 -16.03 17.27
N SER A 153 -4.59 -15.14 18.00
CA SER A 153 -3.31 -14.56 17.56
C SER A 153 -2.25 -15.63 17.31
N ALA A 154 -2.25 -16.72 18.09
CA ALA A 154 -1.37 -17.89 17.86
C ALA A 154 -1.61 -18.61 16.51
N ASN A 155 -2.80 -18.47 15.92
CA ASN A 155 -3.13 -19.03 14.60
C ASN A 155 -2.71 -18.11 13.45
N LEU A 156 -2.05 -16.99 13.73
CA LEU A 156 -1.67 -15.99 12.75
C LEU A 156 -0.15 -15.85 12.74
N LYS A 157 0.43 -16.02 11.55
CA LYS A 157 1.86 -15.83 11.31
C LYS A 157 2.09 -14.65 10.38
N PRO A 158 2.99 -13.70 10.72
CA PRO A 158 3.41 -12.66 9.80
C PRO A 158 3.94 -13.28 8.51
N ARG A 159 3.48 -12.76 7.37
CA ARG A 159 4.09 -13.11 6.10
C ARG A 159 5.49 -12.50 6.09
N ALA A 160 6.52 -13.34 5.97
CA ALA A 160 7.86 -12.85 5.70
C ALA A 160 7.81 -12.06 4.39
N SER A 161 7.96 -10.74 4.47
CA SER A 161 8.14 -9.94 3.27
C SER A 161 9.48 -10.34 2.68
N SER A 162 9.48 -11.01 1.53
CA SER A 162 10.70 -11.26 0.74
C SER A 162 11.39 -9.97 0.28
N LEU A 163 10.77 -8.81 0.53
CA LEU A 163 11.37 -7.50 0.39
C LEU A 163 12.00 -7.11 1.73
N HIS A 164 13.33 -7.09 1.77
CA HIS A 164 14.10 -6.32 2.76
C HIS A 164 13.54 -4.89 2.77
N ARG A 165 12.81 -4.52 3.83
CA ARG A 165 12.35 -3.15 4.06
C ARG A 165 13.30 -2.47 5.03
N GLU A 166 14.43 -2.00 4.51
CA GLU A 166 15.12 -0.88 5.13
C GLU A 166 14.27 0.39 4.90
N GLY A 167 14.19 1.24 5.92
CA GLY A 167 13.22 2.34 6.05
C GLY A 167 12.79 3.02 4.76
N GLY A 168 11.49 2.96 4.46
CA GLY A 168 10.84 3.70 3.40
C GLY A 168 9.57 4.38 3.91
N TYR A 169 9.33 5.61 3.46
CA TYR A 169 8.08 6.33 3.68
C TYR A 169 6.89 5.47 3.22
N ALA A 170 5.70 5.74 3.78
CA ALA A 170 4.46 5.00 3.55
C ALA A 170 4.33 4.54 2.11
N GLU A 171 3.89 3.30 1.88
CA GLU A 171 3.58 2.80 0.54
C GLU A 171 2.75 3.82 -0.23
N GLU A 172 3.45 4.51 -1.13
CA GLU A 172 2.90 5.51 -2.01
C GLU A 172 1.90 4.79 -2.91
N TYR A 173 0.68 5.32 -2.98
CA TYR A 173 -0.21 4.85 -4.03
C TYR A 173 0.29 5.48 -5.33
N VAL A 174 1.02 4.70 -6.10
CA VAL A 174 1.60 5.10 -7.38
C VAL A 174 0.64 4.67 -8.48
N TRP A 175 0.03 5.64 -9.15
CA TRP A 175 -0.75 5.36 -10.35
C TRP A 175 0.09 5.71 -11.59
N VAL A 176 0.28 4.72 -12.45
CA VAL A 176 1.06 4.85 -13.69
C VAL A 176 0.11 4.85 -14.87
N GLN A 177 0.13 5.94 -15.65
CA GLN A 177 -0.48 5.94 -16.98
C GLN A 177 0.55 5.47 -17.99
N THR A 178 0.29 4.37 -18.69
CA THR A 178 1.00 4.01 -19.92
C THR A 178 0.30 4.65 -21.13
N GLN A 179 1.05 4.91 -22.20
CA GLN A 179 0.44 5.30 -23.47
C GLN A 179 -0.15 4.06 -24.15
N GLU A 180 -1.47 3.87 -24.02
CA GLU A 180 -2.30 3.26 -25.06
C GLU A 180 -3.40 4.25 -25.45
#